data_AF-A0A8J3KTJ3-F1
#
_entry.id   AF-A0A8J3KTJ3-F1
#
_cell.length_a   1.000
_cell.length_b   1.000
_cell.length_c   1.000
_cell.angle_alpha   90.00
_cell.angle_beta   90.00
_cell.angle_gamma   90.00
#
_symmetry.space_group_name_H-M   'P 1'
#
loop_
_entity.id
_entity.type
_entity.pdbx_description
1 polymer ?
#
loop_
_entity_poly.entity_id
_entity_poly.type
_entity_poly.pdbx_seq_one_letter_code
_entity_poly.pdbx_strand_id
1 'polypeptide(L)' 'MTTALALRPPTLRSAADLDDAALRVELAHAHAVGSAANLRVIPRDRAMLQTRLAELDAEYLRRFPAAAATWPWPR' A
#
# COMPACT_ATOMS: atom_id res chain seq x y z
N MET A 1 36.59 3.55 14.32
CA MET A 1 35.30 2.83 14.32
C MET A 1 34.29 3.74 13.64
N THR A 2 33.98 3.47 12.36
CA THR A 2 33.07 4.33 11.58
C THR A 2 32.01 3.41 10.99
N THR A 3 30.91 3.23 11.72
CA THR A 3 29.80 2.42 11.26
C THR A 3 29.03 3.24 10.22
N ALA A 4 29.14 2.84 8.96
CA ALA A 4 28.34 3.38 7.87
C ALA A 4 26.86 3.11 8.20
N LEU A 5 26.12 4.18 8.51
CA LEU A 5 24.68 4.14 8.64
C LEU A 5 24.11 3.95 7.23
N ALA A 6 23.93 2.69 6.83
CA ALA A 6 23.22 2.37 5.60
C ALA A 6 21.79 2.88 5.79
N LEU A 7 21.43 3.96 5.09
CA LEU A 7 20.05 4.39 4.91
C LEU A 7 19.30 3.27 4.18
N ARG A 8 18.86 2.26 4.93
CA ARG A 8 17.84 1.33 4.43
C ARG A 8 16.57 2.16 4.26
N PRO A 9 15.93 2.14 3.08
CA PRO A 9 14.57 2.67 2.97
C PRO A 9 13.74 1.96 4.06
N PRO A 10 12.80 2.65 4.72
CA PRO A 10 11.89 1.99 5.64
C PRO A 10 11.28 0.82 4.86
N THR A 11 11.67 -0.40 5.20
CA THR A 11 11.10 -1.60 4.61
C THR A 11 9.65 -1.60 5.06
N LEU A 12 8.75 -1.18 4.16
CA LEU A 12 7.32 -1.25 4.38
C LEU A 12 7.02 -2.66 4.90
N ARG A 13 6.33 -2.75 6.04
CA ARG A 13 5.97 -4.06 6.61
C ARG A 13 5.10 -4.80 5.60
N SER A 14 5.19 -6.13 5.56
CA SER A 14 4.30 -6.91 4.70
C SER A 14 2.84 -6.59 5.04
N ALA A 15 1.96 -6.55 4.04
CA ALA A 15 0.52 -6.37 4.30
C ALA A 15 -0.01 -7.46 5.24
N ALA A 16 0.55 -8.67 5.18
CA ALA A 16 0.23 -9.79 6.05
C ALA A 16 0.54 -9.53 7.54
N ASP A 17 1.50 -8.66 7.85
CA ASP A 17 1.89 -8.32 9.22
C ASP A 17 1.04 -7.19 9.82
N LEU A 18 0.18 -6.56 9.03
CA LEU A 18 -0.73 -5.52 9.50
C LEU A 18 -1.93 -6.15 10.21
N ASP A 19 -2.37 -5.54 11.30
CA ASP A 19 -3.69 -5.82 11.87
C ASP A 19 -4.80 -5.24 10.97
N ASP A 20 -6.04 -5.66 11.19
CA ASP A 20 -7.16 -5.28 10.31
C ASP A 20 -7.43 -3.77 10.28
N ALA A 21 -7.19 -3.06 11.39
CA ALA A 21 -7.39 -1.62 11.43
C ALA A 21 -6.27 -0.90 10.67
N ALA A 22 -5.00 -1.29 10.88
CA ALA A 22 -3.87 -0.76 10.14
C ALA A 22 -3.97 -1.04 8.63
N LEU A 23 -4.38 -2.26 8.25
CA LEU A 23 -4.57 -2.65 6.85
C LEU A 23 -5.60 -1.74 6.16
N ARG A 24 -6.74 -1.47 6.81
CA ARG A 24 -7.78 -0.57 6.27
C ARG A 24 -7.31 0.87 6.12
N VAL A 25 -6.60 1.39 7.13
CA VAL A 25 -6.06 2.76 7.11
C VAL A 25 -5.02 2.91 6.01
N GLU A 26 -4.09 1.96 5.90
CA GLU A 26 -3.04 2.00 4.88
C GLU A 26 -3.62 1.87 3.47
N LEU A 27 -4.60 0.98 3.28
CA LEU A 27 -5.28 0.81 2.01
C LEU A 27 -6.01 2.09 1.57
N ALA A 28 -6.77 2.71 2.47
CA ALA A 28 -7.46 3.97 2.19
C ALA A 28 -6.48 5.11 1.84
N HIS A 29 -5.39 5.25 2.59
CA HIS A 29 -4.35 6.23 2.30
C HIS A 29 -3.65 5.95 0.96
N ALA A 30 -3.32 4.69 0.65
CA ALA A 30 -2.68 4.32 -0.61
C ALA A 30 -3.59 4.64 -1.81
N HIS A 31 -4.90 4.41 -1.72
CA HIS A 31 -5.85 4.79 -2.76
C HIS A 31 -6.00 6.30 -2.92
N ALA A 32 -6.06 7.05 -1.80
CA ALA A 32 -6.12 8.50 -1.82
C ALA A 32 -4.85 9.11 -2.48
N VAL A 33 -3.68 8.59 -2.11
CA VAL A 33 -2.40 8.97 -2.73
C VAL A 33 -2.37 8.54 -4.18
N GLY A 34 -2.89 7.38 -4.56
CA GLY A 34 -2.98 6.95 -5.96
C GLY A 34 -3.83 7.88 -6.83
N SER A 35 -4.95 8.38 -6.27
CA SER A 35 -5.79 9.37 -6.92
C SER A 35 -5.06 10.71 -7.10
N ALA A 36 -4.33 11.16 -6.07
CA ALA A 36 -3.52 12.38 -6.12
C ALA A 36 -2.23 12.25 -6.95
N ALA A 37 -1.63 11.06 -7.00
CA ALA A 37 -0.36 10.78 -7.68
C ALA A 37 -0.46 10.90 -9.20
N ASN A 38 -1.69 10.84 -9.72
CA ASN A 38 -2.00 11.11 -11.13
C ASN A 38 -1.68 12.56 -11.53
N LEU A 39 -1.33 13.44 -10.58
CA LEU A 39 -1.08 14.86 -10.84
C LEU A 39 0.39 15.24 -11.03
N ARG A 40 1.40 14.46 -10.61
CA ARG A 40 2.85 14.82 -10.79
C ARG A 40 3.91 13.82 -10.27
N VAL A 41 3.56 12.57 -9.97
CA VAL A 41 4.50 11.66 -9.28
C VAL A 41 5.55 11.07 -10.23
N ILE A 42 6.79 10.95 -9.74
CA ILE A 42 7.91 10.32 -10.45
C ILE A 42 7.52 8.88 -10.82
N PRO A 43 7.74 8.41 -12.06
CA PRO A 43 7.28 7.08 -12.51
C PRO A 43 7.68 5.91 -11.59
N ARG A 44 8.85 6.00 -10.95
CA ARG A 44 9.33 5.01 -9.96
C ARG A 44 8.41 4.93 -8.73
N ASP A 45 8.03 6.06 -8.17
CA ASP A 45 7.17 6.11 -6.98
C ASP A 45 5.75 5.65 -7.31
N ARG A 46 5.28 5.92 -8.54
CA ARG A 46 4.02 5.37 -9.03
C ARG A 46 4.06 3.84 -9.12
N ALA A 47 5.14 3.26 -9.65
CA ALA A 47 5.29 1.81 -9.71
C ALA A 47 5.33 1.19 -8.31
N MET A 48 6.07 1.79 -7.37
CA MET A 48 6.11 1.35 -5.97
C MET A 48 4.72 1.42 -5.31
N LEU A 49 3.99 2.50 -5.53
CA LEU A 49 2.63 2.66 -5.01
C LEU A 49 1.66 1.63 -5.60
N GLN A 50 1.76 1.33 -6.90
CA GLN A 50 0.93 0.30 -7.54
C GLN A 50 1.22 -1.09 -6.98
N THR A 51 2.49 -1.45 -6.80
CA THR A 51 2.87 -2.71 -6.15
C THR A 51 2.31 -2.78 -4.74
N ARG A 52 2.43 -1.69 -3.97
CA ARG A 52 1.92 -1.66 -2.60
C ARG A 52 0.40 -1.78 -2.51
N LEU A 53 -0.32 -1.11 -3.41
CA LEU A 53 -1.78 -1.25 -3.52
C LEU A 53 -2.18 -2.71 -3.80
N ALA A 54 -1.51 -3.36 -4.76
CA ALA A 54 -1.80 -4.75 -5.09
C ALA A 54 -1.56 -5.70 -3.90
N GLU A 55 -0.52 -5.48 -3.10
CA GLU A 55 -0.28 -6.26 -1.87
C GLU A 55 -1.39 -6.06 -0.82
N LEU A 56 -1.77 -4.80 -0.57
CA LEU A 56 -2.80 -4.46 0.43
C LEU A 56 -4.18 -4.98 -0.01
N ASP A 57 -4.50 -4.88 -1.30
CA ASP A 57 -5.74 -5.40 -1.87
C ASP A 57 -5.83 -6.92 -1.76
N ALA A 58 -4.76 -7.62 -2.13
CA ALA A 58 -4.72 -9.08 -2.04
C ALA A 58 -4.92 -9.54 -0.59
N GLU A 59 -4.24 -8.91 0.35
CA GLU A 59 -4.37 -9.25 1.77
C GLU A 59 -5.75 -8.89 2.33
N TYR A 60 -6.31 -7.73 1.94
CA TYR A 60 -7.63 -7.30 2.35
C TYR A 60 -8.72 -8.25 1.84
N LEU A 61 -8.68 -8.64 0.56
CA LEU A 61 -9.64 -9.58 -0.03
C LEU A 61 -9.49 -10.99 0.55
N ARG A 62 -8.27 -11.41 0.94
CA ARG A 62 -8.04 -12.67 1.65
C ARG A 62 -8.73 -12.70 3.02
N ARG A 63 -8.72 -11.59 3.76
CA ARG A 63 -9.34 -11.48 5.09
C ARG A 63 -10.84 -11.19 5.03
N PHE A 64 -11.27 -10.41 4.05
CA PHE A 64 -12.65 -9.96 3.85
C PHE A 64 -13.17 -10.39 2.48
N PRO A 65 -13.38 -11.70 2.23
CA PRO A 65 -13.79 -12.19 0.90
C PRO A 65 -15.14 -11.62 0.45
N ALA A 66 -16.03 -11.25 1.39
CA ALA A 66 -17.29 -10.59 1.07
C ALA A 66 -17.11 -9.20 0.42
N ALA A 67 -16.00 -8.51 0.68
CA ALA A 67 -15.69 -7.21 0.08
C ALA A 67 -15.29 -7.32 -1.40
N ALA A 68 -14.95 -8.52 -1.89
CA ALA A 68 -14.67 -8.75 -3.31
C ALA A 68 -15.89 -8.42 -4.20
N ALA A 69 -17.11 -8.53 -3.68
CA ALA A 69 -18.33 -8.21 -4.42
C ALA A 69 -18.47 -6.72 -4.77
N THR A 70 -17.83 -5.84 -3.99
CA THR A 70 -17.86 -4.38 -4.18
C THR A 70 -16.51 -3.84 -4.71
N TRP A 71 -15.65 -4.73 -5.21
CA TRP A 71 -14.33 -4.41 -5.74
C TRP A 71 -14.36 -4.21 -7.26
N PRO A 72 -13.66 -3.19 -7.83
CA PRO A 72 -12.95 -2.10 -7.15
C PRO A 72 -13.93 -1.08 -6.57
N TRP A 73 -13.54 -0.44 -5.45
CA TRP A 73 -14.43 0.43 -4.70
C TRP A 73 -14.83 1.64 -5.58
N PRO A 74 -16.09 2.08 -5.54
CA PRO A 74 -16.49 3.29 -6.25
C PRO A 74 -15.61 4.47 -5.75
N ARG A 75 -14.94 5.13 -6.70
CA ARG A 75 -14.10 6.31 -6.45
C ARG A 75 -14.92 7.50 -5.96
#